data_AF-A0A553FZ46-F1
#
_entry.id   AF-A0A553FZ46-F1
#
_cell.length_a   1.000
_cell.length_b   1.000
_cell.length_c   1.000
_cell.angle_alpha   90.00
_cell.angle_beta   90.00
_cell.angle_gamma   90.00
#
_symmetry.space_group_name_H-M   'P 1'
#
loop_
_entity.id
_entity.type
_entity.pdbx_description
1 polymer ?
#
loop_
_entity_poly.entity_id
_entity_poly.type
_entity_poly.pdbx_seq_one_letter_code
_entity_poly.pdbx_strand_id
1 'polypeptide(L)' 'MEQSISILIDALGVYMFIGLLFAFWFVTVGVKKLDVGAQGTPWHFKLILVPGSILLWPVLTWKLMAKNHE' A
#
# COMPACT_ATOMS: atom_id res chain seq x y z
N MET A 1 19.84 22.99 -9.54
CA MET A 1 19.58 22.42 -8.20
C MET A 1 18.09 22.48 -7.85
N GLU A 2 17.45 23.64 -7.97
CA GLU A 2 16.02 23.82 -7.64
C GLU A 2 15.07 22.96 -8.50
N GLN A 3 15.33 22.85 -9.81
CA GLN A 3 14.52 22.03 -10.71
C GLN A 3 14.56 20.53 -10.34
N SER A 4 15.73 20.01 -9.97
CA SER A 4 15.89 18.60 -9.58
C SER A 4 15.14 18.27 -8.29
N ILE A 5 15.13 19.19 -7.33
CA ILE A 5 14.39 19.03 -6.07
C ILE A 5 12.89 19.01 -6.34
N SER A 6 12.40 19.90 -7.20
CA SER A 6 10.97 19.98 -7.53
C SER A 6 10.46 18.68 -8.16
N ILE A 7 11.21 18.15 -9.15
CA ILE A 7 10.89 16.87 -9.79
C ILE A 7 10.83 15.73 -8.77
N LEU A 8 11.75 15.71 -7.81
CA LEU A 8 11.79 14.66 -6.78
C LEU A 8 10.58 14.75 -5.83
N ILE A 9 10.19 15.97 -5.44
CA ILE A 9 9.00 16.19 -4.61
C ILE A 9 7.73 15.79 -5.36
N ASP A 10 7.59 16.16 -6.64
CA ASP A 10 6.44 15.80 -7.46
C ASP A 10 6.35 14.28 -7.64
N ALA A 11 7.47 13.62 -7.94
CA ALA A 11 7.53 12.17 -8.06
C ALA A 11 7.15 11.46 -6.76
N LEU A 12 7.63 11.95 -5.61
CA LEU A 12 7.24 11.45 -4.29
C LEU A 12 5.75 11.70 -4.01
N GLY A 13 5.21 12.85 -4.40
CA GLY A 13 3.80 13.19 -4.27
C GLY A 13 2.91 12.21 -5.06
N VAL A 14 3.25 11.95 -6.32
CA VAL A 14 2.54 10.96 -7.16
C VAL A 14 2.67 9.55 -6.56
N TYR A 15 3.87 9.17 -6.13
CA TYR A 15 4.10 7.87 -5.49
C TYR A 15 3.24 7.67 -4.25
N MET A 16 3.20 8.67 -3.36
CA MET A 16 2.39 8.66 -2.14
C MET A 16 0.89 8.66 -2.44
N PHE A 17 0.46 9.40 -3.47
CA PHE A 17 -0.94 9.42 -3.90
C PHE A 17 -1.41 8.04 -4.41
N ILE A 18 -0.61 7.38 -5.23
CA ILE A 18 -0.88 6.01 -5.68
C ILE A 18 -0.90 5.05 -4.49
N GLY A 19 0.08 5.18 -3.59
CA GLY A 19 0.14 4.40 -2.35
C GLY A 19 -1.11 4.59 -1.48
N LEU A 20 -1.68 5.79 -1.41
CA LEU A 20 -2.91 6.10 -0.67
C LEU A 20 -4.12 5.37 -1.26
N LEU A 21 -4.29 5.44 -2.58
CA LEU A 21 -5.37 4.71 -3.28
C LEU A 21 -5.23 3.20 -3.09
N PHE A 22 -4.00 2.68 -3.21
CA PHE A 22 -3.71 1.28 -2.95
C PHE A 22 -4.02 0.88 -1.50
N ALA A 23 -3.61 1.68 -0.52
CA ALA A 23 -3.82 1.38 0.90
C ALA A 23 -5.32 1.26 1.24
N PHE A 24 -6.17 2.11 0.66
CA PHE A 24 -7.62 2.04 0.86
C PHE A 24 -8.21 0.70 0.38
N TRP A 25 -7.79 0.25 -0.81
CA TRP A 25 -8.18 -1.06 -1.34
C TRP A 25 -7.52 -2.23 -0.57
N PHE A 26 -6.26 -2.08 -0.18
CA PHE A 26 -5.50 -3.11 0.51
C PHE A 26 -6.07 -3.41 1.89
N VAL A 27 -6.40 -2.39 2.68
CA VAL A 27 -6.95 -2.54 4.03
C VAL A 27 -8.31 -3.23 4.05
N THR A 28 -9.11 -3.07 2.99
CA THR A 28 -10.45 -3.66 2.89
C THR A 28 -10.42 -5.08 2.31
N VAL A 29 -9.63 -5.30 1.25
CA VAL A 29 -9.63 -6.55 0.47
C VAL A 29 -8.26 -7.22 0.45
N GLY A 30 -7.20 -6.48 0.13
CA GLY A 30 -5.85 -7.02 -0.09
C GLY A 30 -5.26 -7.73 1.12
N VAL A 31 -5.42 -7.17 2.32
CA VAL A 31 -4.85 -7.71 3.56
C VAL A 31 -5.39 -9.10 3.88
N LYS A 32 -6.68 -9.35 3.63
CA LYS A 32 -7.33 -10.66 3.85
C LYS A 32 -6.80 -11.74 2.93
N LYS A 33 -6.32 -11.34 1.74
CA LYS A 33 -5.67 -12.25 0.78
C LYS A 33 -4.26 -12.55 1.21
N LEU A 34 -3.50 -11.59 1.72
CA LEU A 34 -2.11 -11.80 2.13
C LEU A 34 -2.00 -12.60 3.44
N ASP A 35 -2.81 -12.23 4.43
CA ASP A 35 -2.75 -12.73 5.80
C ASP A 35 -4.13 -13.22 6.24
N VAL A 36 -4.22 -14.54 6.50
CA VAL A 36 -5.45 -15.18 6.99
C VAL A 36 -5.81 -14.67 8.39
N GLY A 37 -4.82 -14.29 9.21
CA GLY A 37 -5.02 -13.67 10.53
C GLY A 37 -5.73 -12.31 10.46
N ALA A 38 -5.69 -11.64 9.30
CA ALA A 38 -6.38 -10.37 9.09
C ALA A 38 -7.89 -10.51 8.81
N GLN A 39 -8.41 -11.73 8.62
CA GLN A 39 -9.83 -11.93 8.28
C GLN A 39 -10.77 -11.66 9.47
N GLY A 40 -10.31 -11.82 10.71
CA GLY A 40 -11.10 -11.59 11.93
C GLY A 40 -10.87 -10.26 12.65
N THR A 41 -9.93 -9.44 12.21
CA THR A 41 -9.56 -8.20 12.92
C THR A 41 -10.51 -7.04 12.61
N PRO A 42 -10.85 -6.19 13.61
CA PRO A 42 -11.70 -5.02 13.42
C PRO A 42 -11.05 -4.00 12.50
N TRP A 43 -11.86 -3.20 11.80
CA TRP A 43 -11.38 -2.28 10.76
C TRP A 43 -10.38 -1.23 11.28
N HIS A 44 -10.56 -0.74 12.51
CA HIS A 44 -9.62 0.18 13.16
C HIS A 44 -8.21 -0.41 13.32
N PHE A 45 -8.11 -1.73 13.56
CA PHE A 45 -6.81 -2.40 13.65
C PHE A 45 -6.10 -2.40 12.28
N LYS A 46 -6.88 -2.50 11.20
CA LYS A 46 -6.35 -2.47 9.84
C LYS A 46 -5.91 -1.07 9.41
N LEU A 47 -6.37 0.00 10.07
CA LEU A 47 -5.84 1.36 9.85
C LEU A 47 -4.35 1.47 10.17
N ILE A 48 -3.84 0.65 11.10
CA ILE A 48 -2.40 0.61 11.43
C ILE A 48 -1.56 0.20 10.21
N LEU A 49 -2.16 -0.55 9.28
CA LEU A 49 -1.50 -1.00 8.05
C LEU A 49 -1.43 0.09 6.99
N VAL A 50 -2.23 1.16 7.08
CA VAL A 50 -2.30 2.23 6.07
C VAL A 50 -0.93 2.87 5.80
N PRO A 51 -0.18 3.39 6.79
CA PRO A 51 1.12 4.02 6.51
C PRO A 51 2.12 3.06 5.86
N GLY A 52 2.17 1.80 6.32
CA GLY A 52 3.01 0.77 5.70
C GLY A 52 2.55 0.42 4.29
N SER A 53 1.23 0.39 4.05
CA SER A 53 0.65 0.09 2.74
C SER A 53 0.90 1.19 1.73
N ILE A 54 0.89 2.47 2.15
CA ILE A 54 1.23 3.61 1.30
C ILE A 54 2.70 3.54 0.88
N LEU A 55 3.61 3.29 1.84
CA LEU A 55 5.05 3.28 1.54
C LEU A 55 5.48 2.06 0.74
N LEU A 56 4.89 0.89 1.03
CA LEU A 56 5.31 -0.41 0.46
C LEU A 56 4.33 -0.95 -0.58
N TRP A 57 3.48 -0.10 -1.17
CA TRP A 57 2.49 -0.53 -2.16
C TRP A 57 3.08 -1.36 -3.32
N PRO A 58 4.27 -1.07 -3.90
CA PRO A 58 4.78 -1.86 -5.02
C PRO A 58 5.12 -3.29 -4.58
N VAL A 59 5.71 -3.43 -3.39
CA VAL A 59 6.08 -4.72 -2.80
C VAL A 59 4.83 -5.52 -2.43
N LEU A 60 3.84 -4.87 -1.82
CA LEU A 60 2.56 -5.50 -1.49
C LEU A 60 1.80 -5.95 -2.74
N THR A 61 1.84 -5.15 -3.81
CA THR A 61 1.23 -5.49 -5.10
C THR A 61 1.93 -6.70 -5.73
N TRP A 62 3.27 -6.72 -5.74
CA TRP A 62 4.03 -7.89 -6.19
C TRP A 62 3.63 -9.12 -5.38
N LYS A 63 3.67 -9.04 -4.05
CA LYS A 63 3.35 -10.17 -3.17
C LYS A 63 1.93 -10.69 -3.38
N LEU A 64 0.96 -9.81 -3.66
CA LEU A 64 -0.41 -10.19 -4.03
C LEU A 64 -0.47 -10.92 -5.37
N MET A 65 0.29 -10.47 -6.37
CA MET A 65 0.36 -11.14 -7.67
C MET A 65 1.00 -12.52 -7.54
N ALA A 66 2.13 -12.62 -6.83
CA ALA A 66 2.84 -13.89 -6.61
C ALA A 66 1.97 -14.93 -5.90
N LYS A 67 1.20 -14.51 -4.88
CA LYS A 67 0.30 -15.40 -4.14
C LYS A 67 -0.83 -15.98 -4.99
N ASN A 68 -1.22 -15.33 -6.10
CA ASN A 68 -2.26 -15.87 -6.98
C ASN A 68 -1.72 -16.99 -7.92
N HIS A 69 -0.41 -17.21 -7.95
CA HIS A 69 0.25 -18.23 -8.77
C HIS A 69 0.65 -19.49 -7.98
N GLU A 70 0.42 -19.52 -6.67
CA GLU A 70 0.53 -20.70 -5.80
C GLU A 70 -0.83 -21.38 -5.62
#